data_AF-A0A3A2Z9R8-F1
#
_entry.id   AF-A0A3A2Z9R8-F1
#
_cell.length_a   1.000
_cell.length_b   1.000
_cell.length_c   1.000
_cell.angle_alpha   90.00
_cell.angle_beta   90.00
_cell.angle_gamma   90.00
#
_symmetry.space_group_name_H-M   'P 1'
#
loop_
_entity.id
_entity.type
_entity.pdbx_description
1 polymer ?
#
loop_
_entity_poly.entity_id
_entity_poly.type
_entity_poly.pdbx_seq_one_letter_code
_entity_poly.pdbx_strand_id
1 'polypeptide(L)'
;MPYLANNTTDPSFETLVSDLSAALGPSSGLNSSDVNPIDIQLLMERYVSRIEEWGPYALEDANKTYTRNLIDEGNGKSNLVSRLTEPMDLYDILD
;
A
#
# COMPACT_ATOMS: atom_id res chain seq x y z
N MET A 1 27.71 -18.06 22.20
CA MET A 1 26.24 -17.90 22.21
C MET A 1 25.85 -17.09 20.98
N PRO A 2 25.52 -17.69 19.83
CA PRO A 2 25.03 -16.91 18.71
C PRO A 2 23.58 -16.54 18.99
N TYR A 3 23.28 -15.25 18.90
CA TYR A 3 21.91 -14.76 18.83
C TYR A 3 21.24 -15.41 17.62
N LEU A 4 20.14 -16.12 17.85
CA LEU A 4 19.21 -16.48 16.79
C LEU A 4 18.67 -15.16 16.25
N ALA A 5 19.25 -14.68 15.15
CA ALA A 5 18.57 -13.76 14.28
C ALA A 5 17.34 -14.50 13.79
N ASN A 6 16.19 -14.23 14.41
CA ASN A 6 14.92 -14.55 13.81
C ASN A 6 14.87 -13.71 12.53
N ASN A 7 15.34 -14.29 11.42
CA ASN A 7 15.13 -13.76 10.07
C ASN A 7 13.64 -13.93 9.74
N THR A 8 12.77 -13.27 10.50
CA THR A 8 11.45 -12.90 10.02
C THR A 8 11.70 -11.75 9.07
N THR A 9 12.01 -12.07 7.82
CA THR A 9 12.03 -11.10 6.73
C THR A 9 10.66 -10.44 6.72
N ASP A 10 10.59 -9.12 6.93
CA ASP A 10 9.29 -8.44 6.81
C ASP A 10 8.70 -8.76 5.42
N PRO A 11 7.37 -8.93 5.31
CA PRO A 11 6.73 -9.19 4.03
C PRO A 11 7.09 -8.08 3.04
N SER A 12 7.49 -8.47 1.82
CA SER A 12 7.76 -7.51 0.74
C SER A 12 6.46 -6.87 0.25
N PHE A 13 6.59 -5.76 -0.45
CA PHE A 13 5.48 -5.08 -1.11
C PHE A 13 4.71 -5.99 -2.07
N GLU A 14 5.41 -6.82 -2.85
CA GLU A 14 4.78 -7.81 -3.73
C GLU A 14 3.96 -8.85 -2.95
N THR A 15 4.44 -9.25 -1.76
CA THR A 15 3.71 -10.16 -0.86
C THR A 15 2.42 -9.49 -0.37
N LEU A 16 2.49 -8.22 0.03
CA LEU A 16 1.31 -7.44 0.40
C LEU A 16 0.29 -7.39 -0.75
N VAL A 17 0.71 -7.09 -1.98
CA VAL A 17 -0.18 -7.03 -3.15
C VAL A 17 -0.85 -8.39 -3.38
N SER A 18 -0.08 -9.48 -3.32
CA SER A 18 -0.62 -10.84 -3.49
C SER A 18 -1.61 -11.21 -2.38
N ASP A 19 -1.31 -10.89 -1.13
CA ASP A 19 -2.18 -11.19 0.02
C ASP A 19 -3.48 -10.40 -0.04
N LEU A 20 -3.42 -9.13 -0.45
CA LEU A 20 -4.60 -8.30 -0.68
C LEU A 20 -5.48 -8.87 -1.80
N SER A 21 -4.87 -9.26 -2.92
CA SER A 21 -5.60 -9.91 -4.03
C SER A 21 -6.27 -11.21 -3.58
N ALA A 22 -5.59 -12.03 -2.78
CA ALA A 22 -6.15 -13.26 -2.22
C ALA A 22 -7.31 -12.99 -1.25
N ALA A 23 -7.19 -12.00 -0.37
CA ALA A 23 -8.23 -11.62 0.59
C ALA A 23 -9.47 -11.02 -0.09
N LEU A 24 -9.29 -10.33 -1.23
CA LEU A 24 -10.37 -9.79 -2.04
C LEU A 24 -10.97 -10.83 -2.99
N GLY A 25 -10.30 -11.96 -3.21
CA GLY A 25 -10.76 -13.05 -4.06
C GLY A 25 -10.94 -12.64 -5.53
N PRO A 26 -11.49 -13.52 -6.38
CA PRO A 26 -11.52 -13.32 -7.83
C PRO A 26 -12.53 -12.29 -8.32
N SER A 27 -13.44 -11.80 -7.46
CA SER A 27 -14.50 -10.90 -7.90
C SER A 27 -15.12 -10.02 -6.82
N SER A 28 -14.58 -9.96 -5.60
CA SER A 28 -15.21 -9.24 -4.49
C SER A 28 -14.63 -7.84 -4.35
N GLY A 29 -15.49 -6.82 -4.37
CA GLY A 29 -15.08 -5.46 -4.05
C GLY A 29 -14.91 -5.28 -2.54
N LEU A 30 -14.23 -4.21 -2.11
CA LEU A 30 -14.01 -3.87 -0.70
C LEU A 30 -15.30 -3.72 0.14
N ASN A 31 -16.45 -3.52 -0.50
CA ASN A 31 -17.77 -3.41 0.13
C ASN A 31 -18.58 -4.71 0.07
N SER A 32 -18.00 -5.81 -0.39
CA SER A 32 -18.69 -7.09 -0.49
C SER A 32 -18.80 -7.75 0.88
N SER A 33 -19.90 -8.45 1.13
CA SER A 33 -20.19 -9.06 2.44
C SER A 33 -19.24 -10.21 2.82
N ASP A 34 -18.54 -10.76 1.84
CA ASP A 34 -17.54 -11.82 1.96
C ASP A 34 -16.11 -11.29 2.17
N VAL A 35 -15.91 -9.97 2.06
CA VAL A 35 -14.64 -9.31 2.37
C VAL A 35 -14.70 -8.78 3.79
N ASN A 36 -13.72 -9.17 4.62
CA ASN A 36 -13.56 -8.64 5.97
C ASN A 36 -12.62 -7.43 5.96
N PRO A 37 -13.11 -6.20 6.23
CA PRO A 37 -12.26 -5.00 6.24
C PRO A 37 -11.10 -5.07 7.23
N ILE A 38 -11.28 -5.81 8.34
CA ILE A 38 -10.24 -5.97 9.36
C ILE A 38 -9.05 -6.77 8.82
N ASP A 39 -9.29 -7.78 8.00
CA ASP A 39 -8.21 -8.58 7.42
C ASP A 39 -7.38 -7.75 6.43
N ILE A 40 -8.05 -6.93 5.62
CA ILE A 40 -7.41 -5.97 4.72
C ILE A 40 -6.55 -4.96 5.50
N GLN A 41 -7.09 -4.42 6.60
CA GLN A 41 -6.37 -3.49 7.46
C GLN A 41 -5.12 -4.15 8.08
N LEU A 42 -5.25 -5.36 8.60
CA LEU A 42 -4.13 -6.10 9.21
C LEU A 42 -3.03 -6.42 8.19
N LEU A 43 -3.38 -6.73 6.94
CA LEU A 43 -2.41 -6.93 5.87
C LEU A 43 -1.61 -5.65 5.61
N MET A 44 -2.29 -4.50 5.52
CA MET A 44 -1.66 -3.20 5.32
C MET A 44 -0.77 -2.79 6.51
N GLU A 45 -1.19 -3.05 7.74
CA GLU A 45 -0.43 -2.72 8.95
C GLU A 45 0.81 -3.59 9.16
N ARG A 46 0.79 -4.83 8.70
CA ARG A 46 1.94 -5.75 8.79
C ARG A 46 3.05 -5.43 7.79
N TYR A 47 2.74 -4.70 6.73
CA TYR A 47 3.74 -4.27 5.76
C TYR A 47 4.52 -3.06 6.29
N VAL A 48 5.83 -3.23 6.43
CA VAL A 48 6.74 -2.13 6.76
C VAL A 48 7.13 -1.42 5.47
N SER A 49 6.62 -0.20 5.28
CA SER A 49 6.82 0.58 4.05
C SER A 49 8.30 0.88 3.77
N ARG A 50 8.76 0.50 2.56
CA ARG A 50 10.11 0.81 2.04
C ARG A 50 10.01 1.44 0.67
N ILE A 51 10.60 2.64 0.50
CA ILE A 51 10.49 3.42 -0.73
C ILE A 51 11.09 2.69 -1.94
N GLU A 52 12.08 1.84 -1.72
CA GLU A 52 12.71 1.03 -2.76
C GLU A 52 11.73 0.04 -3.41
N GLU A 53 10.69 -0.38 -2.67
CA GLU A 53 9.73 -1.38 -3.12
C GLU A 53 8.53 -0.76 -3.86
N TRP A 54 8.00 0.37 -3.39
CA TRP A 54 6.83 1.02 -4.01
C TRP A 54 7.16 2.28 -4.83
N GLY A 55 8.37 2.83 -4.71
CA GLY A 55 8.83 4.05 -5.38
C GLY A 55 8.68 4.05 -6.91
N PRO A 56 8.93 2.94 -7.62
CA PRO A 56 8.69 2.87 -9.07
C PRO A 56 7.23 3.14 -9.49
N TYR A 57 6.27 2.87 -8.59
CA TYR A 57 4.85 3.15 -8.82
C TYR A 57 4.46 4.56 -8.36
N ALA A 58 5.36 5.32 -7.75
CA ALA A 58 5.10 6.61 -7.15
C ALA A 58 5.53 7.73 -8.12
N LEU A 59 4.80 7.83 -9.23
CA LEU A 59 5.05 8.85 -10.25
C LEU A 59 4.59 10.21 -9.72
N GLU A 60 5.54 11.13 -9.54
CA GLU A 60 5.29 12.52 -9.17
C GLU A 60 4.92 13.36 -10.39
N ASP A 61 4.09 14.38 -10.16
CA ASP A 61 3.75 15.39 -11.16
C ASP A 61 3.85 16.74 -10.45
N ALA A 62 4.90 17.50 -10.77
CA ALA A 62 5.20 18.79 -10.13
C ALA A 62 4.09 19.84 -10.31
N ASN A 63 3.11 19.61 -11.20
CA ASN A 63 1.95 20.49 -11.37
C ASN A 63 0.75 20.08 -10.50
N LYS A 64 0.87 19.01 -9.71
CA LYS A 64 -0.21 18.48 -8.87
C LYS A 64 0.26 18.36 -7.44
N THR A 65 -0.61 18.78 -6.51
CA THR A 65 -0.39 18.65 -5.06
C THR A 65 -0.45 17.20 -4.56
N TYR A 66 -0.96 16.29 -5.38
CA TYR A 66 -0.89 14.84 -5.16
C TYR A 66 -1.03 14.08 -6.48
N THR A 67 -0.42 12.90 -6.54
CA THR A 67 -0.65 11.92 -7.61
C THR A 67 -1.33 10.67 -7.04
N ARG A 68 -2.16 10.04 -7.88
CA ARG A 68 -2.79 8.74 -7.60
C ARG A 68 -2.33 7.80 -8.69
N ASN A 69 -1.41 6.90 -8.34
CA ASN A 69 -0.85 5.96 -9.30
C ASN A 69 -1.43 4.57 -9.04
N LEU A 70 -2.00 3.95 -10.07
CA LEU A 70 -2.51 2.58 -9.99
C LEU A 70 -1.32 1.62 -9.89
N ILE A 71 -1.30 0.84 -8.82
CA ILE A 71 -0.27 -0.17 -8.57
C ILE A 71 -0.78 -1.54 -9.05
N ASP A 72 -2.00 -1.88 -8.67
CA ASP A 72 -2.64 -3.15 -8.98
C ASP A 72 -4.16 -2.96 -9.11
N GLU A 73 -4.75 -3.59 -10.12
CA GLU A 73 -6.21 -3.57 -10.36
C GLU A 73 -6.97 -4.62 -9.53
N GLY A 74 -6.25 -5.39 -8.71
CA GLY A 74 -6.79 -6.47 -7.90
C GLY A 74 -7.57 -7.45 -8.74
N ASN A 75 -8.87 -7.53 -8.45
CA ASN A 75 -9.84 -8.39 -9.15
C ASN A 75 -10.80 -7.60 -10.07
N GLY A 76 -10.44 -6.37 -10.42
CA GLY A 76 -11.29 -5.47 -11.21
C GLY A 76 -12.38 -4.74 -10.42
N LYS A 77 -12.47 -4.94 -9.09
CA LYS A 77 -13.39 -4.21 -8.19
C LYS A 77 -12.69 -3.44 -7.07
N SER A 78 -11.37 -3.42 -7.07
CA SER A 78 -10.53 -2.75 -6.06
C SER A 78 -9.23 -2.31 -6.71
N ASN A 79 -8.75 -1.12 -6.37
CA ASN A 79 -7.45 -0.65 -6.85
C ASN A 79 -6.53 -0.41 -5.67
N LEU A 80 -5.30 -0.88 -5.75
CA LEU A 80 -4.23 -0.40 -4.88
C LEU A 80 -3.60 0.84 -5.53
N VAL A 81 -3.53 1.94 -4.79
CA VAL A 81 -2.97 3.20 -5.28
C VAL A 81 -1.92 3.74 -4.32
N SER A 82 -0.82 4.27 -4.86
CA SER A 82 0.10 5.10 -4.08
C SER A 82 -0.41 6.55 -4.12
N ARG A 83 -0.30 7.23 -2.98
CA ARG A 83 -0.50 8.68 -2.89
C ARG A 83 0.77 9.32 -2.35
N LEU A 84 1.46 10.02 -3.22
CA LEU A 84 2.49 10.98 -2.80
C LEU A 84 1.81 12.31 -2.52
N THR A 85 2.06 12.85 -1.34
CA THR A 85 1.70 14.21 -0.99
C THR A 85 2.98 14.95 -0.72
N GLU A 86 3.12 16.13 -1.33
CA GLU A 86 4.17 17.07 -0.92
C GLU A 86 4.12 17.23 0.60
N PRO A 87 5.25 17.11 1.32
CA PRO A 87 5.27 17.54 2.70
C PRO A 87 4.98 19.03 2.69
N MET A 88 3.79 19.44 3.16
CA MET A 88 3.54 20.85 3.45
C MET A 88 4.57 21.26 4.48
N ASP A 89 5.53 22.08 4.07
CA ASP A 89 6.38 22.76 5.02
C ASP A 89 5.47 23.62 5.90
N LEU A 90 5.75 23.65 7.21
CA LEU A 90 4.99 24.43 8.19
C LEU A 90 4.85 25.92 7.82
N TYR A 91 5.67 26.41 6.87
CA TYR A 91 5.63 27.75 6.32
C TYR A 91 4.48 27.99 5.32
N ASP A 92 3.93 26.96 4.67
CA ASP A 92 2.82 27.09 3.71
C ASP A 92 1.43 27.20 4.38
N ILE A 93 1.36 27.09 5.72
CA ILE A 93 0.14 27.21 6.52
C ILE A 93 -0.06 28.66 7.03
N LEU A 94 0.95 29.51 6.87
CA LEU A 94 0.94 30.91 7.32
C LEU A 94 0.91 31.87 6.13
N ASP A 95 -0.22 31.91 5.42
CA ASP A 95 -0.67 33.03 4.58
C ASP A 95 -2.20 33.21 4.72
#